data_AF-A0A2W6C0K3-F1
#
_entry.id   AF-A0A2W6C0K3-F1
#
_cell.length_a   1.000
_cell.length_b   1.000
_cell.length_c   1.000
_cell.angle_alpha   90.00
_cell.angle_beta   90.00
_cell.angle_gamma   90.00
#
_symmetry.space_group_name_H-M   'P 1'
#
loop_
_entity.id
_entity.type
_entity.pdbx_description
1 polymer ?
#
loop_
_entity_poly.entity_id
_entity_poly.type
_entity_poly.pdbx_seq_one_letter_code
_entity_poly.pdbx_strand_id
1 'polypeptide(L)' 'MIEVCERTSQLRPDVFVRSPRRSGLTRVLTSMGATVLVESGHGLSVTGMDACRIASAAAAHFIPIQELTPR' A
#
# COMPACT_ATOMS: atom_id res chain seq x y z
N MET A 1 2.01 36.70 6.63
CA MET A 1 2.74 35.51 6.13
C MET A 1 2.82 34.57 7.33
N ILE A 2 1.98 33.53 7.37
CA ILE A 2 1.93 32.62 8.52
C ILE A 2 2.64 31.35 8.05
N GLU A 3 3.89 31.18 8.45
CA GLU A 3 4.59 29.90 8.35
C GLU A 3 4.02 28.97 9.41
N VAL A 4 3.04 28.15 9.00
CA VAL A 4 2.69 26.96 9.75
C VAL A 4 3.48 25.83 9.11
N CYS A 5 4.66 25.52 9.65
CA CYS A 5 5.16 24.14 9.58
C CYS A 5 4.23 23.32 10.48
N GLU A 6 3.06 22.97 9.95
CA GLU A 6 2.20 22.00 10.57
C GLU A 6 2.97 20.69 10.57
N ARG A 7 3.58 20.38 11.72
CA ARG A 7 4.05 19.04 12.05
C ARG A 7 2.82 18.17 12.30
N THR A 8 1.95 18.02 11.30
CA THR A 8 0.96 16.97 11.30
C THR A 8 1.74 15.67 11.23
N SER A 9 1.47 14.80 12.19
CA SER A 9 2.08 13.50 12.47
C SER A 9 2.81 12.86 11.28
N GLN A 10 3.96 12.26 11.54
CA GLN A 10 4.55 11.22 10.69
C GLN A 10 3.60 9.99 10.65
N LEU A 11 2.39 10.16 10.14
CA LEU A 11 1.48 9.08 9.81
C LEU A 11 2.19 8.36 8.68
N ARG A 12 2.77 7.19 8.98
CA ARG A 12 3.32 6.38 7.91
C ARG A 12 2.14 6.07 7.00
N PRO A 13 2.11 6.56 5.74
CA PRO A 13 0.95 6.36 4.89
C PRO A 13 0.75 4.86 4.76
N ASP A 14 -0.39 4.38 5.24
CA ASP A 14 -0.80 3.00 5.07
C ASP A 14 -1.77 2.93 3.90
N VAL A 15 -1.61 1.92 3.07
CA VAL A 15 -2.44 1.77 1.88
C VAL A 15 -3.18 0.45 2.01
N PHE A 16 -4.49 0.52 2.06
CA PHE A 16 -5.34 -0.64 2.00
C PHE A 16 -5.47 -1.10 0.55
N VAL A 17 -5.16 -2.37 0.33
CA VAL A 17 -5.20 -3.02 -0.98
C VAL A 17 -6.05 -4.26 -0.88
N ARG A 18 -7.07 -4.38 -1.74
CA ARG A 18 -7.82 -5.62 -1.89
C ARG A 18 -7.43 -6.26 -3.22
N SER A 19 -6.99 -7.52 -3.17
CA SER A 19 -6.63 -8.26 -4.38
C SER A 19 -7.06 -9.73 -4.26
N PRO A 20 -7.65 -10.31 -5.33
CA PRO A 20 -7.94 -11.74 -5.37
C PRO A 20 -6.66 -12.58 -5.43
N ARG A 21 -5.52 -11.99 -5.85
CA ARG A 21 -4.19 -12.61 -5.90
C ARG A 21 -3.26 -12.08 -4.79
N ARG A 22 -3.77 -12.07 -3.54
CA ARG A 22 -3.06 -11.53 -2.36
C ARG A 22 -1.65 -12.08 -2.14
N SER A 23 -1.43 -13.38 -2.31
CA SER A 23 -0.12 -14.02 -2.06
C SER A 23 0.96 -13.54 -3.03
N GLY A 24 0.59 -13.35 -4.31
CA GLY A 24 1.48 -12.79 -5.32
C GLY A 24 1.83 -11.34 -5.01
N LEU A 25 0.82 -10.54 -4.63
CA LEU A 25 1.02 -9.14 -4.29
C LEU A 25 1.92 -8.99 -3.06
N THR A 26 1.63 -9.71 -1.97
CA THR A 26 2.44 -9.68 -0.74
C THR A 26 3.90 -9.98 -1.03
N ARG A 27 4.19 -11.00 -1.85
CA ARG A 27 5.57 -11.37 -2.18
C ARG A 27 6.31 -10.25 -2.92
N VAL A 28 5.67 -9.63 -3.90
CA VAL A 28 6.24 -8.52 -4.68
C VAL A 28 6.51 -7.33 -3.77
N LEU A 29 5.51 -6.94 -2.98
CA LEU A 29 5.61 -5.77 -2.10
C LEU A 29 6.67 -5.98 -0.99
N THR A 30 6.73 -7.17 -0.37
CA THR A 30 7.76 -7.50 0.62
C THR A 30 9.15 -7.56 0.00
N SER A 31 9.29 -8.06 -1.24
CA SER A 31 10.57 -8.02 -1.97
C SER A 31 11.04 -6.60 -2.27
N MET A 32 10.11 -5.65 -2.37
CA MET A 32 10.40 -4.22 -2.57
C MET A 32 10.66 -3.48 -1.24
N GLY A 33 10.64 -4.19 -0.10
CA GLY A 33 10.87 -3.62 1.23
C GLY A 33 9.63 -3.00 1.88
N ALA A 34 8.44 -3.24 1.34
CA ALA A 34 7.19 -2.80 1.97
C ALA A 34 6.75 -3.78 3.06
N THR A 35 6.20 -3.23 4.14
CA THR A 35 5.60 -4.03 5.21
C THR A 35 4.15 -4.30 4.87
N VAL A 36 3.79 -5.56 4.64
CA VAL A 36 2.44 -5.98 4.27
C VAL A 36 1.81 -6.73 5.44
N LEU A 37 0.67 -6.23 5.91
CA LEU A 37 -0.15 -6.86 6.93
C LEU A 37 -1.42 -7.41 6.28
N VAL A 38 -1.75 -8.68 6.56
CA VAL A 38 -2.96 -9.29 6.02
C VAL A 38 -4.15 -8.90 6.87
N GLU A 39 -5.11 -8.22 6.26
CA GLU A 39 -6.34 -7.78 6.90
C GLU A 39 -7.46 -8.80 6.65
N SER A 40 -8.52 -8.72 7.47
CA SER A 40 -9.71 -9.57 7.31
C SER A 40 -10.38 -9.35 5.95
N GLY A 41 -10.96 -10.42 5.39
CA GLY A 41 -11.75 -10.31 4.17
C GLY A 41 -10.96 -10.05 2.87
N HIS A 42 -9.75 -10.60 2.74
CA HIS A 42 -8.87 -10.46 1.55
C HIS A 42 -8.25 -9.07 1.35
N GLY A 43 -8.27 -8.23 2.39
CA GLY A 43 -7.53 -6.98 2.42
C GLY A 43 -6.05 -7.18 2.77
N LEU A 44 -5.22 -6.25 2.34
CA LEU A 44 -3.82 -6.12 2.70
C LEU A 44 -3.59 -4.66 3.10
N SER A 45 -3.05 -4.40 4.28
CA SER A 45 -2.53 -3.07 4.61
C SER A 45 -1.05 -3.04 4.28
N VAL A 46 -0.63 -2.06 3.49
CA VAL A 46 0.76 -1.90 3.05
C VAL A 46 1.29 -0.62 3.65
N THR A 47 2.40 -0.71 4.38
CA THR A 47 3.07 0.44 5.00
C THR A 47 4.48 0.59 4.45
N GLY A 48 4.96 1.84 4.43
CA GLY A 48 6.27 2.18 3.88
C GLY A 48 6.28 2.33 2.36
N MET A 49 5.12 2.31 1.70
CA MET A 49 5.01 2.52 0.27
C MET A 49 3.69 3.22 -0.09
N ASP A 50 3.77 4.12 -1.07
CA ASP A 50 2.62 4.86 -1.58
C ASP A 50 1.75 4.02 -2.53
N ALA A 51 0.51 4.46 -2.70
CA ALA A 51 -0.47 3.77 -3.55
C ALA A 51 -0.04 3.71 -5.02
N CYS A 52 0.61 4.75 -5.55
CA CYS A 52 1.07 4.75 -6.95
C CYS A 52 2.12 3.66 -7.18
N ARG A 53 3.11 3.52 -6.29
CA ARG A 53 4.11 2.44 -6.37
C ARG A 53 3.49 1.06 -6.23
N ILE A 54 2.51 0.89 -5.35
CA ILE A 54 1.77 -0.38 -5.22
C ILE A 54 1.05 -0.71 -6.53
N ALA A 55 0.36 0.26 -7.12
CA ALA A 55 -0.35 0.08 -8.40
C ALA A 55 0.61 -0.27 -9.54
N SER A 56 1.75 0.43 -9.64
CA SER A 56 2.78 0.14 -10.65
C SER A 56 3.36 -1.26 -10.51
N ALA A 57 3.68 -1.69 -9.28
CA ALA A 57 4.19 -3.03 -9.02
C ALA A 57 3.15 -4.11 -9.38
N ALA A 58 1.88 -3.90 -9.00
CA ALA A 58 0.81 -4.82 -9.37
C ALA A 58 0.63 -4.93 -10.89
N ALA A 59 0.65 -3.80 -11.59
CA ALA A 59 0.56 -3.76 -13.05
C ALA A 59 1.73 -4.49 -13.73
N ALA A 60 2.97 -4.25 -13.27
CA ALA A 60 4.16 -4.90 -13.81
C ALA A 60 4.15 -6.43 -13.65
N HIS A 61 3.51 -6.93 -12.59
CA HIS A 61 3.39 -8.36 -12.30
C HIS A 61 2.03 -8.96 -12.73
N PHE A 62 1.20 -8.21 -13.47
CA PHE A 62 -0.14 -8.62 -13.92
C PHE A 62 -1.03 -9.11 -12.75
N ILE A 63 -0.94 -8.44 -11.60
CA ILE A 63 -1.71 -8.74 -10.41
C ILE A 63 -2.93 -7.80 -10.39
N PRO A 64 -4.16 -8.34 -10.47
CA PRO A 64 -5.36 -7.52 -10.40
C PRO A 64 -5.52 -6.93 -9.00
N ILE A 65 -5.81 -5.63 -8.94
CA ILE A 65 -6.23 -4.91 -7.72
C ILE A 65 -7.73 -4.63 -7.86
N GLN A 66 -8.49 -4.99 -6.83
CA GLN A 66 -9.92 -4.66 -6.72
C GLN A 66 -10.14 -3.33 -6.03
N GLU A 67 -9.33 -3.02 -5.02
CA GLU A 67 -9.44 -1.80 -4.23
C GLU A 67 -8.04 -1.31 -3.86
N LEU A 68 -7.83 0.00 -3.94
CA LEU A 68 -6.60 0.66 -3.55
C LEU A 68 -6.94 1.98 -2.86
N THR A 69 -6.83 2.01 -1.54
CA THR A 69 -7.29 3.12 -0.70
C THR A 69 -6.17 3.58 0.22
N PRO A 70 -5.55 4.76 -0.03
CA PRO A 70 -4.62 5.38 0.90
C PRO A 70 -5.33 5.78 2.20
N ARG A 71 -4.66 5.60 3.35
CA ARG A 71 -5.14 5.91 4.70
C ARG A 71 -4.12 6.74 5.48
#